data_AF-A0A444UE61-F1
#
_entry.id   AF-A0A444UE61-F1
#
_cell.length_a   1.000
_cell.length_b   1.000
_cell.length_c   1.000
_cell.angle_alpha   90.00
_cell.angle_beta   90.00
_cell.angle_gamma   90.00
#
_symmetry.space_group_name_H-M   'P 1'
#
loop_
_entity.id
_entity.type
_entity.pdbx_description
1 polymer ?
#
loop_
_entity_poly.entity_id
_entity_poly.type
_entity_poly.pdbx_seq_one_letter_code
_entity_poly.pdbx_strand_id
1 'polypeptide(L)'
;MVICVVTELCVVCSPVCDRLVSSSSTWSIMRSVMQTEGPQGFFQGLTSTWLREVPGYFFFFGGYEISRTCFTKTGQAKGELGVGPLVVSGGIGGACFWLAVYPVDSVKSRIQVLSMAGRQAGFLSSFINIIKTEGFLALYCGLTPTVIRAFPSNGALFLAYELTRRALTNQASNH
;
A
#
# COMPACT_ATOMS: atom_id res chain seq x y z
N MET A 1 -1.27 -4.70 5.63
CA MET A 1 0.04 -5.22 6.07
C MET A 1 1.21 -4.31 5.65
N VAL A 2 1.32 -3.85 4.39
CA VAL A 2 2.44 -2.95 3.98
C VAL A 2 2.19 -1.46 4.29
N ILE A 3 0.94 -1.06 4.45
CA ILE A 3 0.56 0.32 4.86
C ILE A 3 0.89 0.60 6.35
N CYS A 4 1.01 -0.44 7.20
CA CYS A 4 1.40 -0.30 8.62
C CYS A 4 2.82 0.28 8.80
N VAL A 5 3.73 0.02 7.86
CA VAL A 5 5.18 0.17 8.06
C VAL A 5 5.64 1.62 8.28
N VAL A 6 4.89 2.61 7.79
CA VAL A 6 5.31 4.02 7.87
C VAL A 6 4.96 4.65 9.20
N THR A 7 3.80 4.31 9.75
CA THR A 7 3.38 4.73 11.10
C THR A 7 4.16 3.96 12.16
N GLU A 8 4.53 2.71 11.88
CA GLU A 8 5.31 1.86 12.79
C GLU A 8 6.72 2.42 13.07
N LEU A 9 7.38 3.18 12.19
CA LEU A 9 8.71 3.72 12.54
C LEU A 9 8.66 4.82 13.61
N CYS A 10 7.56 5.58 13.70
CA CYS A 10 7.36 6.55 14.78
C CYS A 10 6.83 5.86 16.05
N VAL A 11 5.95 4.87 15.90
CA VAL A 11 5.25 4.23 17.04
C VAL A 11 6.05 3.08 17.66
N VAL A 12 6.68 2.23 16.85
CA VAL A 12 7.40 1.02 17.30
C VAL A 12 8.79 1.34 17.85
N CYS A 13 9.41 2.45 17.43
CA CYS A 13 10.71 2.86 17.94
C CYS A 13 10.63 3.60 19.30
N SER A 14 9.45 3.73 19.89
CA SER A 14 9.34 4.12 21.28
C SER A 14 9.52 2.86 22.16
N PRO A 15 10.48 2.83 23.11
CA PRO A 15 10.69 1.70 24.03
C PRO A 15 9.48 1.36 24.93
N VAL A 16 8.40 2.13 24.78
CA VAL A 16 7.07 1.94 25.36
C VAL A 16 6.28 0.84 24.64
N CYS A 17 6.43 0.66 23.32
CA CYS A 17 5.58 -0.22 22.52
C CYS A 17 5.92 -1.72 22.68
N ASP A 18 7.22 -2.07 22.72
CA ASP A 18 7.68 -3.46 22.90
C ASP A 18 7.22 -4.08 24.23
N ARG A 19 7.08 -3.27 25.28
CA ARG A 19 6.61 -3.75 26.60
C ARG A 19 5.09 -3.96 26.68
N LEU A 20 4.31 -3.36 25.78
CA LEU A 20 2.84 -3.38 25.81
C LEU A 20 2.22 -4.51 24.97
N VAL A 21 2.96 -5.04 24.00
CA VAL A 21 2.48 -6.07 23.06
C VAL A 21 2.29 -7.45 23.74
N SER A 22 2.96 -7.72 24.85
CA SER A 22 2.98 -9.06 25.43
C SER A 22 1.70 -9.48 26.18
N SER A 23 0.75 -8.59 26.52
CA SER A 23 -0.48 -8.99 27.24
C SER A 23 -1.57 -7.89 27.36
N SER A 24 -1.87 -7.08 26.34
CA SER A 24 -2.83 -5.96 26.51
C SER A 24 -3.85 -5.80 25.38
N SER A 25 -5.09 -5.44 25.75
CA SER A 25 -6.20 -5.14 24.85
C SER A 25 -5.89 -3.91 23.98
N THR A 26 -6.38 -3.84 22.74
CA THR A 26 -6.21 -2.66 21.86
C THR A 26 -6.61 -1.35 22.55
N TRP A 27 -7.59 -1.44 23.46
CA TRP A 27 -8.06 -0.33 24.28
C TRP A 27 -7.01 0.21 25.27
N SER A 28 -6.22 -0.68 25.89
CA SER A 28 -5.14 -0.25 26.79
C SER A 28 -4.02 0.44 26.03
N ILE A 29 -3.68 -0.02 24.82
CA ILE A 29 -2.67 0.64 23.97
C ILE A 29 -3.14 2.04 23.58
N MET A 30 -4.40 2.17 23.13
CA MET A 30 -4.96 3.46 22.76
C MET A 30 -4.98 4.45 23.93
N ARG A 31 -5.34 3.99 25.13
CA ARG A 31 -5.30 4.80 26.36
C ARG A 31 -3.87 5.22 26.71
N SER A 32 -2.90 4.31 26.60
CA SER A 32 -1.49 4.59 26.87
C SER A 32 -0.93 5.65 25.91
N VAL A 33 -1.19 5.54 24.60
CA VAL A 33 -0.76 6.52 23.59
C VAL A 33 -1.33 7.91 23.89
N MET A 34 -2.62 7.98 24.21
CA MET A 34 -3.27 9.25 24.57
C MET A 34 -2.64 9.92 25.80
N GLN A 35 -2.14 9.14 26.76
CA GLN A 35 -1.49 9.65 27.97
C GLN A 35 -0.01 10.01 27.79
N THR A 36 0.71 9.38 26.85
CA THR A 36 2.16 9.62 26.63
C THR A 36 2.43 10.67 25.56
N GLU A 37 1.76 10.56 24.41
CA GLU A 37 2.03 11.36 23.20
C GLU A 37 0.95 12.44 22.97
N GLY A 38 -0.16 12.37 23.71
CA GLY A 38 -1.32 13.22 23.51
C GLY A 38 -2.07 12.91 22.20
N PRO A 39 -3.03 13.77 21.79
CA PRO A 39 -3.83 13.57 20.59
C PRO A 39 -3.03 13.71 19.28
N GLN A 40 -1.89 14.40 19.30
CA GLN A 40 -1.03 14.56 18.12
C GLN A 40 -0.19 13.31 17.82
N GLY A 41 0.04 12.43 18.81
CA GLY A 41 0.71 11.14 18.60
C GLY A 41 0.03 10.26 17.54
N PHE A 42 -1.30 10.32 17.44
CA PHE A 42 -2.05 9.57 16.42
C PHE A 42 -1.77 10.02 14.98
N PHE A 43 -1.28 11.25 14.80
CA PHE A 43 -0.99 11.81 13.47
C PHE A 43 0.50 11.78 13.12
N GLN A 44 1.36 11.39 14.07
CA GLN A 44 2.78 11.21 13.79
C GLN A 44 2.98 10.03 12.84
N GLY A 45 3.39 10.34 11.61
CA GLY A 45 3.56 9.36 10.53
C GLY A 45 2.56 9.53 9.37
N LEU A 46 1.46 10.26 9.57
CA LEU A 46 0.46 10.48 8.51
C LEU A 46 1.08 11.16 7.28
N THR A 47 1.93 12.17 7.48
CA THR A 47 2.64 12.89 6.40
C THR A 47 3.51 11.95 5.56
N SER A 48 4.21 11.01 6.20
CA SER A 48 5.07 10.05 5.52
C SER A 48 4.25 9.02 4.73
N THR A 49 3.06 8.66 5.23
CA THR A 49 2.10 7.84 4.50
C THR A 49 1.61 8.57 3.24
N TRP A 50 1.15 9.82 3.37
CA TRP A 50 0.74 10.61 2.20
C TRP A 50 1.85 10.73 1.16
N LEU A 51 3.09 11.02 1.59
CA LEU A 51 4.23 11.18 0.70
C LEU A 51 4.54 9.90 -0.12
N ARG A 52 4.26 8.71 0.42
CA ARG A 52 4.42 7.44 -0.31
C ARG A 52 3.22 7.11 -1.18
N GLU A 53 2.01 7.30 -0.65
CA GLU A 53 0.78 6.92 -1.34
C GLU A 53 0.49 7.82 -2.55
N VAL A 54 0.78 9.12 -2.47
CA VAL A 54 0.50 10.07 -3.56
C VAL A 54 1.25 9.71 -4.86
N PRO A 55 2.58 9.49 -4.85
CA PRO A 55 3.29 9.00 -6.04
C PRO A 55 2.76 7.65 -6.50
N GLY A 56 2.47 6.73 -5.58
CA GLY A 56 1.93 5.41 -5.92
C GLY A 56 0.62 5.51 -6.70
N TYR A 57 -0.34 6.29 -6.19
CA TYR A 57 -1.62 6.51 -6.87
C TYR A 57 -1.47 7.21 -8.22
N PHE A 58 -0.50 8.11 -8.37
CA PHE A 58 -0.20 8.70 -9.66
C PHE A 58 0.18 7.63 -10.71
N PHE A 59 1.09 6.72 -10.36
CA PHE A 59 1.45 5.60 -11.25
C PHE A 59 0.31 4.58 -11.43
N PHE A 60 -0.52 4.39 -10.41
CA PHE A 60 -1.73 3.56 -10.51
C PHE A 60 -2.69 4.09 -11.57
N PHE A 61 -3.07 5.37 -11.47
CA PHE A 61 -4.01 5.99 -12.41
C PHE A 61 -3.41 6.11 -13.81
N GLY A 62 -2.12 6.42 -13.92
CA GLY A 62 -1.42 6.44 -15.20
C GLY A 62 -1.41 5.07 -15.88
N GLY A 63 -1.02 4.01 -15.16
CA GLY A 63 -1.05 2.64 -15.67
C GLY A 63 -2.46 2.17 -16.02
N TYR A 64 -3.46 2.53 -15.21
CA TYR A 64 -4.86 2.26 -15.46
C TYR A 64 -5.38 2.94 -16.73
N GLU A 65 -5.08 4.23 -16.93
CA GLU A 65 -5.52 5.00 -18.10
C GLU A 65 -4.84 4.52 -19.39
N ILE A 66 -3.54 4.24 -19.35
CA ILE A 66 -2.80 3.64 -20.48
C ILE A 66 -3.41 2.29 -20.84
N SER A 67 -3.70 1.44 -19.84
CA SER A 67 -4.32 0.13 -20.07
C SER A 67 -5.70 0.28 -20.70
N ARG A 68 -6.55 1.17 -20.17
CA ARG A 68 -7.87 1.42 -20.74
C ARG A 68 -7.80 1.97 -22.17
N THR A 69 -6.82 2.81 -22.47
CA THR A 69 -6.61 3.36 -23.82
C THR A 69 -6.17 2.26 -24.80
N CYS A 70 -5.38 1.29 -24.35
CA CYS A 70 -5.00 0.13 -25.15
C CYS A 70 -6.17 -0.84 -25.40
N PHE A 71 -7.04 -1.07 -24.40
CA PHE A 71 -8.22 -1.92 -24.54
C PHE A 71 -9.38 -1.25 -25.30
N THR A 72 -9.44 0.08 -25.32
CA THR A 72 -10.42 0.82 -26.11
C THR A 72 -9.94 0.86 -27.56
N LYS A 73 -10.37 -0.08 -28.40
CA LYS A 73 -10.17 0.04 -29.85
C LYS A 73 -10.95 1.25 -30.38
N THR A 74 -10.36 1.92 -31.37
CA THR A 74 -10.89 3.08 -32.12
C THR A 74 -12.40 2.95 -32.37
N GLY A 75 -13.23 3.59 -31.53
CA GLY A 75 -14.68 3.70 -31.73
C GLY A 75 -15.61 3.28 -30.59
N GLN A 76 -15.14 2.68 -29.48
CA GLN A 76 -16.04 2.34 -28.35
C GLN A 76 -15.95 3.33 -27.18
N ALA A 77 -17.09 3.65 -26.57
CA ALA A 77 -17.18 4.53 -25.41
C ALA A 77 -16.63 3.85 -24.14
N LYS A 78 -15.92 4.63 -23.28
CA LYS A 78 -15.31 4.17 -22.01
C LYS A 78 -16.29 3.48 -21.02
N GLY A 79 -17.60 3.53 -21.27
CA GLY A 79 -18.66 2.95 -20.44
C GLY A 79 -19.13 1.55 -20.84
N GLU A 80 -18.74 1.05 -22.02
CA GLU A 80 -19.12 -0.29 -22.54
C GLU A 80 -18.00 -1.33 -22.34
N LEU A 81 -16.96 -1.00 -21.57
CA LEU A 81 -15.93 -1.99 -21.25
C LEU A 81 -16.52 -3.06 -20.31
N GLY A 82 -16.52 -4.31 -20.76
CA GLY A 82 -16.91 -5.45 -19.95
C GLY A 82 -16.06 -5.56 -18.67
N VAL A 83 -16.57 -6.34 -17.72
CA VAL A 83 -15.92 -6.57 -16.40
C VAL A 83 -14.48 -7.09 -16.56
N GLY A 84 -14.20 -7.90 -17.58
CA GLY A 84 -12.87 -8.44 -17.86
C GLY A 84 -11.80 -7.36 -18.11
N PRO A 85 -11.93 -6.53 -19.17
CA PRO A 85 -11.00 -5.43 -19.42
C PRO A 85 -10.80 -4.47 -18.24
N LEU A 86 -11.87 -4.21 -17.47
CA LEU A 86 -11.79 -3.38 -16.27
C LEU A 86 -10.89 -4.02 -15.20
N VAL A 87 -11.11 -5.31 -14.89
CA VAL A 87 -10.29 -6.06 -13.93
C VAL A 87 -8.83 -6.13 -14.37
N VAL A 88 -8.58 -6.38 -15.66
CA VAL A 88 -7.22 -6.42 -16.21
C VAL A 88 -6.54 -5.06 -16.12
N SER A 89 -7.23 -3.97 -16.49
CA SER A 89 -6.69 -2.60 -16.36
C SER A 89 -6.41 -2.21 -14.90
N GLY A 90 -7.24 -2.66 -13.96
CA GLY A 90 -7.02 -2.49 -12.53
C GLY A 90 -5.83 -3.30 -12.01
N GLY A 91 -5.63 -4.52 -12.53
CA GLY A 91 -4.46 -5.35 -12.27
C GLY A 91 -3.17 -4.69 -12.75
N ILE A 92 -3.16 -4.13 -13.97
CA ILE A 92 -2.00 -3.42 -14.53
C ILE A 92 -1.72 -2.13 -13.75
N GLY A 93 -2.74 -1.32 -13.45
CA GLY A 93 -2.59 -0.15 -12.58
C GLY A 93 -2.02 -0.52 -11.22
N GLY A 94 -2.50 -1.61 -10.62
CA GLY A 94 -1.97 -2.16 -9.36
C GLY A 94 -0.51 -2.61 -9.48
N ALA A 95 -0.12 -3.23 -10.59
CA ALA A 95 1.28 -3.60 -10.83
C ALA A 95 2.17 -2.36 -10.95
N CYS A 96 1.73 -1.32 -11.66
CA CYS A 96 2.44 -0.03 -11.76
C CYS A 96 2.59 0.66 -10.40
N PHE A 97 1.54 0.65 -9.56
CA PHE A 97 1.60 1.14 -8.18
C PHE A 97 2.69 0.43 -7.39
N TRP A 98 2.67 -0.91 -7.38
CA TRP A 98 3.64 -1.69 -6.62
C TRP A 98 5.05 -1.49 -7.19
N LEU A 99 5.24 -1.42 -8.51
CA LEU A 99 6.56 -1.13 -9.10
C LEU A 99 7.18 0.18 -8.61
N ALA A 100 6.37 1.22 -8.39
CA ALA A 100 6.83 2.51 -7.90
C ALA A 100 7.08 2.53 -6.39
N VAL A 101 6.21 1.88 -5.61
CA VAL A 101 6.22 1.94 -4.14
C VAL A 101 7.14 0.88 -3.51
N TYR A 102 7.28 -0.28 -4.16
CA TYR A 102 8.04 -1.43 -3.66
C TYR A 102 9.50 -1.15 -3.25
N PRO A 103 10.32 -0.37 -3.98
CA PRO A 103 11.69 -0.10 -3.54
C PRO A 103 11.75 0.64 -2.19
N VAL A 104 10.79 1.54 -1.94
CA VAL A 104 10.69 2.27 -0.67
C VAL A 104 10.29 1.32 0.46
N ASP A 105 9.34 0.43 0.20
CA ASP A 105 8.87 -0.55 1.19
C ASP A 105 9.98 -1.58 1.52
N SER A 106 10.73 -2.07 0.53
CA SER A 106 11.87 -2.97 0.74
C SER A 106 12.94 -2.37 1.66
N VAL A 107 13.29 -1.10 1.46
CA VAL A 107 14.27 -0.42 2.34
C VAL A 107 13.71 -0.25 3.74
N LYS A 108 12.44 0.13 3.87
CA LYS A 108 11.78 0.26 5.18
C LYS A 108 11.78 -1.05 5.95
N SER A 109 11.40 -2.16 5.32
CA SER A 109 11.41 -3.48 5.98
C SER A 109 12.79 -3.87 6.49
N ARG A 110 13.87 -3.54 5.78
CA ARG A 110 15.24 -3.80 6.25
C ARG A 110 15.64 -2.90 7.42
N ILE A 111 15.25 -1.62 7.39
CA ILE A 111 15.46 -0.71 8.52
C ILE A 111 14.71 -1.21 9.76
N GLN A 112 13.48 -1.72 9.61
CA GLN A 112 12.72 -2.31 10.72
C GLN A 112 13.46 -3.49 11.34
N VAL A 113 13.97 -4.41 10.51
CA VAL A 113 14.76 -5.56 11.00
C VAL A 113 16.04 -5.10 11.72
N LEU A 114 16.74 -4.09 11.19
CA LEU A 114 17.92 -3.52 11.84
C LEU A 114 17.60 -2.78 13.14
N SER A 115 16.48 -2.06 13.17
CA SER A 115 16.00 -1.35 14.36
C SER A 115 15.67 -2.33 15.49
N MET A 116 15.04 -3.47 15.17
CA MET A 116 14.80 -4.56 16.12
C MET A 116 16.11 -5.17 16.66
N ALA A 117 17.18 -5.14 15.87
CA ALA A 117 18.52 -5.53 16.29
C ALA A 117 19.29 -4.42 17.03
N GLY A 118 18.62 -3.32 17.43
CA GLY A 118 19.22 -2.19 18.14
C GLY A 118 20.05 -1.24 17.28
N ARG A 119 19.99 -1.37 15.95
CA ARG A 119 20.71 -0.50 15.01
C ARG A 119 19.76 0.46 14.32
N GLN A 120 19.83 1.73 14.69
CA GLN A 120 19.14 2.81 13.98
C GLN A 120 19.89 3.13 12.69
N ALA A 121 19.30 2.83 11.55
CA ALA A 121 19.86 3.13 10.23
C ALA A 121 18.99 4.16 9.51
N GLY A 122 19.61 5.22 9.00
CA GLY A 122 18.92 6.23 8.20
C GLY A 122 18.39 5.68 6.88
N PHE A 123 17.29 6.23 6.38
CA PHE A 123 16.64 5.75 5.14
C PHE A 123 17.57 5.83 3.92
N LEU A 124 18.18 6.99 3.67
CA LEU A 124 19.11 7.19 2.55
C LEU A 124 20.36 6.31 2.67
N SER A 125 20.95 6.24 3.87
CA SER A 125 22.16 5.43 4.11
C SER A 125 21.87 3.95 3.87
N SER A 126 20.71 3.47 4.31
CA SER A 126 20.28 2.08 4.07
C SER A 126 20.01 1.82 2.60
N PHE A 127 19.35 2.74 1.89
CA PHE A 127 19.10 2.63 0.45
C PHE A 127 20.41 2.52 -0.36
N ILE A 128 21.38 3.41 -0.09
CA ILE A 128 22.68 3.40 -0.76
C ILE A 128 23.45 2.11 -0.41
N ASN A 129 23.38 1.68 0.86
CA ASN A 129 24.06 0.45 1.29
C ASN A 129 23.51 -0.76 0.53
N ILE A 130 22.18 -0.93 0.47
CA ILE A 130 21.53 -2.04 -0.24
C ILE A 130 21.96 -2.08 -1.71
N ILE A 131 21.95 -0.93 -2.39
CA ILE A 131 22.35 -0.87 -3.80
C ILE A 131 23.83 -1.25 -3.98
N LYS A 132 24.70 -0.84 -3.06
CA LYS A 132 26.14 -1.15 -3.12
C LYS A 132 26.45 -2.61 -2.78
N THR A 133 25.71 -3.22 -1.85
CA THR A 133 26.01 -4.58 -1.35
C THR A 133 25.29 -5.67 -2.13
N GLU A 134 24.00 -5.48 -2.39
CA GLU A 134 23.13 -6.51 -3.01
C GLU A 134 22.69 -6.14 -4.44
N GLY A 135 22.91 -4.90 -4.86
CA GLY A 135 22.56 -4.41 -6.19
C GLY A 135 21.11 -3.91 -6.32
N PHE A 136 20.77 -3.40 -7.49
CA PHE A 136 19.45 -2.81 -7.76
C PHE A 136 18.31 -3.84 -7.76
N LEU A 137 18.57 -5.06 -8.24
CA LEU A 137 17.59 -6.15 -8.28
C LEU A 137 17.12 -6.58 -6.88
N ALA A 138 17.97 -6.41 -5.86
CA ALA A 138 17.61 -6.73 -4.48
C ALA A 138 16.47 -5.87 -3.94
N LEU A 139 16.25 -4.66 -4.48
CA LEU A 139 15.12 -3.81 -4.11
C LEU A 139 13.77 -4.36 -4.62
N TYR A 140 13.80 -5.17 -5.67
CA TYR A 140 12.62 -5.78 -6.30
C TYR A 140 12.45 -7.27 -5.94
N CYS A 141 13.36 -7.82 -5.13
CA CYS A 141 13.31 -9.20 -4.67
C CYS A 141 12.12 -9.40 -3.71
N GLY A 142 11.01 -9.92 -4.25
CA GLY A 142 9.73 -10.10 -3.54
C GLY A 142 8.56 -9.29 -4.14
N LEU A 143 8.78 -8.58 -5.25
CA LEU A 143 7.71 -7.96 -6.01
C LEU A 143 6.71 -9.01 -6.53
N THR A 144 7.22 -10.16 -7.02
CA THR A 144 6.41 -11.26 -7.56
C THR A 144 5.33 -11.75 -6.57
N PRO A 145 5.66 -12.17 -5.33
CA PRO A 145 4.62 -12.58 -4.37
C PRO A 145 3.69 -11.43 -3.98
N THR A 146 4.18 -10.18 -3.99
CA THR A 146 3.35 -9.00 -3.71
C THR A 146 2.29 -8.78 -4.79
N VAL A 147 2.67 -8.87 -6.06
CA VAL A 147 1.77 -8.72 -7.21
C VAL A 147 0.82 -9.91 -7.30
N ILE A 148 1.30 -11.15 -7.10
CA ILE A 148 0.46 -12.36 -7.07
C ILE A 148 -0.62 -12.25 -6.00
N ARG A 149 -0.30 -11.70 -4.82
CA ARG A 149 -1.28 -11.46 -3.75
C ARG A 149 -2.24 -10.30 -4.09
N ALA A 150 -1.73 -9.23 -4.72
CA ALA A 150 -2.52 -8.06 -5.05
C ALA A 150 -3.56 -8.34 -6.14
N PHE A 151 -3.25 -9.21 -7.10
CA PHE A 151 -4.13 -9.54 -8.22
C PHE A 151 -5.51 -10.11 -7.80
N PRO A 152 -5.61 -11.18 -6.97
CA PRO A 152 -6.90 -11.68 -6.50
C PRO A 152 -7.59 -10.69 -5.55
N SER A 153 -6.83 -9.92 -4.75
CA SER A 153 -7.40 -8.87 -3.90
C SER A 153 -8.11 -7.79 -4.72
N ASN A 154 -7.46 -7.32 -5.79
CA ASN A 154 -8.03 -6.33 -6.70
C ASN A 154 -9.17 -6.94 -7.53
N GLY A 155 -9.04 -8.19 -7.96
CA GLY A 155 -10.11 -8.92 -8.64
C GLY A 155 -11.39 -9.02 -7.80
N ALA A 156 -11.26 -9.39 -6.52
CA ALA A 156 -12.38 -9.45 -5.58
C ALA A 156 -13.02 -8.06 -5.36
N LEU A 157 -12.20 -7.00 -5.24
CA LEU A 157 -12.69 -5.63 -5.09
C LEU A 157 -13.55 -5.19 -6.28
N PHE A 158 -13.07 -5.42 -7.52
CA PHE A 158 -13.82 -5.07 -8.72
C PHE A 158 -15.08 -5.92 -8.92
N LEU A 159 -15.03 -7.20 -8.52
CA LEU A 159 -16.17 -8.10 -8.58
C LEU A 159 -17.26 -7.66 -7.58
N ALA A 160 -16.87 -7.34 -6.34
CA ALA A 160 -17.77 -6.77 -5.34
C ALA A 160 -18.37 -5.44 -5.82
N TYR A 161 -17.56 -4.54 -6.38
CA TYR A 161 -18.03 -3.27 -6.93
C TYR A 161 -19.11 -3.47 -8.01
N GLU A 162 -18.89 -4.38 -8.96
CA GLU A 162 -19.85 -4.64 -10.03
C GLU A 162 -21.15 -5.26 -9.51
N LEU A 163 -21.06 -6.20 -8.55
CA LEU A 163 -22.25 -6.78 -7.91
C LEU A 163 -23.07 -5.71 -7.20
N THR A 164 -22.42 -4.83 -6.43
CA THR A 164 -23.08 -3.73 -5.73
C THR A 164 -23.67 -2.73 -6.72
N ARG A 165 -22.94 -2.37 -7.79
CA ARG A 165 -23.44 -1.45 -8.82
C ARG A 165 -24.69 -2.00 -9.50
N ARG A 166 -24.68 -3.27 -9.90
CA ARG A 166 -25.86 -3.94 -10.49
C ARG A 166 -27.03 -3.97 -9.53
N ALA A 167 -26.79 -4.29 -8.25
CA ALA A 167 -27.85 -4.29 -7.25
C ALA A 167 -28.49 -2.89 -7.11
N LEU A 168 -27.68 -1.83 -7.03
CA LEU A 168 -28.17 -0.46 -6.92
C LEU A 168 -28.90 0.01 -8.19
N THR A 169 -28.37 -0.27 -9.38
CA THR A 169 -29.02 0.11 -10.65
C THR A 169 -30.36 -0.63 -10.84
N ASN A 170 -30.44 -1.91 -10.48
CA ASN A 170 -31.68 -2.68 -10.54
C ASN A 170 -32.75 -2.16 -9.56
N GLN A 171 -32.35 -1.64 -8.40
CA GLN A 171 -33.26 -0.99 -7.46
C GLN A 171 -33.76 0.35 -8.00
N ALA A 172 -32.89 1.13 -8.63
CA ALA A 172 -33.24 2.43 -9.23
C ALA A 172 -34.15 2.32 -10.46
N SER A 173 -34.12 1.20 -11.19
CA SER A 173 -35.03 0.94 -12.32
C SER A 173 -36.39 0.38 -11.92
N ASN A 174 -36.56 -0.04 -10.66
CA ASN A 174 -37.80 -0.63 -10.15
C ASN A 174 -38.70 0.40 -9.44
N HIS A 175 -38.26 1.67 -9.41
CA HIS A 175 -38.97 2.85 -8.96
C HIS A 175 -39.18 3.80 -10.14
#